data_AF-A0A2N7KJ56-F1
#
_entry.id   AF-A0A2N7KJ56-F1
#
_cell.length_a   1.000
_cell.length_b   1.000
_cell.length_c   1.000
_cell.angle_alpha   90.00
_cell.angle_beta   90.00
_cell.angle_gamma   90.00
#
_symmetry.space_group_name_H-M   'P 1'
#
loop_
_entity.id
_entity.type
_entity.pdbx_description
1 polymer ?
#
loop_
_entity_poly.entity_id
_entity_poly.type
_entity_poly.pdbx_seq_one_letter_code
_entity_poly.pdbx_strand_id
1 'polypeptide(L)'
;MKKNINEALTNKQINDICRVIALWESKLTWQRLVEVIKRECGFYISRQSLSSYISIKKEYDLKKKELRGIVTTRSDLVDKDQAALIHKVERLEAQVRQLTKERDLQLETLERIFLNASEMPNVGRQGLRQLLEPREENT
;
A
#
# COMPACT_ATOMS: atom_id res chain seq x y z
N MET A 1 17.89 -8.87 20.01
CA MET A 1 19.04 -8.00 19.67
C MET A 1 18.56 -6.55 19.60
N LYS A 2 19.14 -5.65 20.39
CA LYS A 2 18.80 -4.21 20.37
C LYS A 2 19.72 -3.51 19.37
N LYS A 3 19.30 -3.33 18.11
CA LYS A 3 20.01 -2.47 17.16
C LYS A 3 19.82 -1.01 17.59
N ASN A 4 20.84 -0.39 18.18
CA ASN A 4 20.89 1.04 18.44
C ASN A 4 21.87 1.72 17.46
N ILE A 5 21.29 2.54 16.59
CA ILE A 5 21.71 3.88 16.10
C ILE A 5 23.12 4.01 15.53
N ASN A 6 23.22 3.97 14.19
CA ASN A 6 24.13 4.74 13.32
C ASN A 6 24.08 4.29 11.85
N GLU A 7 23.21 3.35 11.48
CA GLU A 7 22.90 3.11 10.06
C GLU A 7 21.96 4.20 9.55
N ALA A 8 22.36 4.86 8.46
CA ALA A 8 21.48 5.74 7.72
C ALA A 8 20.23 4.96 7.29
N LEU A 9 19.05 5.56 7.47
CA LEU A 9 17.81 5.01 6.92
C LEU A 9 17.96 4.83 5.41
N THR A 10 17.54 3.66 4.94
CA THR A 10 17.41 3.41 3.50
C THR A 10 16.26 4.24 2.91
N ASN A 11 16.29 4.51 1.60
CA ASN A 11 15.20 5.22 0.92
C ASN A 11 13.83 4.55 1.12
N LYS A 12 13.80 3.21 1.18
CA LYS A 12 12.57 2.47 1.49
C LYS A 12 12.04 2.82 2.87
N GLN A 13 12.89 2.81 3.91
CA GLN A 13 12.48 3.16 5.27
C GLN A 13 12.02 4.61 5.37
N ILE A 14 12.70 5.54 4.68
CA ILE A 14 12.29 6.94 4.61
C ILE A 14 10.90 7.07 4.00
N ASN A 15 10.64 6.39 2.87
CA ASN A 15 9.33 6.41 2.21
C ASN A 15 8.24 5.77 3.07
N ASP A 16 8.53 4.65 3.73
CA ASP A 16 7.57 3.97 4.61
C ASP A 16 7.20 4.88 5.80
N ILE A 17 8.18 5.58 6.40
CA ILE A 17 7.93 6.58 7.45
C ILE A 17 7.10 7.76 6.92
N CYS A 18 7.39 8.27 5.72
CA CYS A 18 6.59 9.33 5.12
C CYS A 18 5.13 8.90 4.90
N ARG A 19 4.86 7.65 4.48
CA ARG A 19 3.49 7.14 4.37
C ARG A 19 2.78 7.07 5.72
N VAL A 20 3.47 6.61 6.77
CA VAL A 20 2.94 6.60 8.14
C VAL A 20 2.54 8.01 8.57
N ILE A 21 3.36 9.02 8.28
CA ILE A 21 3.06 10.42 8.58
C ILE A 21 1.87 10.92 7.75
N ALA A 22 1.83 10.64 6.44
CA ALA A 22 0.77 11.10 5.55
C ALA A 22 -0.63 10.60 5.99
N LEU A 23 -0.71 9.36 6.49
CA LEU A 23 -1.94 8.72 6.96
C LEU A 23 -2.27 9.05 8.44
N TRP A 24 -1.57 9.98 9.07
CA TRP A 24 -1.71 10.23 10.51
C TRP A 24 -2.95 11.05 10.87
N GLU A 25 -3.91 10.47 11.58
CA GLU A 25 -5.22 11.12 11.82
C GLU A 25 -5.35 11.85 13.18
N SER A 26 -4.45 11.57 14.12
CA SER A 26 -4.52 12.11 15.49
C SER A 26 -3.44 13.16 15.79
N LYS A 27 -3.36 13.66 17.03
CA LYS A 27 -2.30 14.60 17.45
C LYS A 27 -0.91 14.06 17.12
N LEU A 28 -0.28 14.64 16.11
CA LEU A 28 1.06 14.28 15.64
C LEU A 28 2.14 14.93 16.51
N THR A 29 2.90 14.08 17.22
CA THR A 29 4.08 14.48 18.01
C THR A 29 5.26 13.59 17.64
N TRP A 30 6.47 14.11 17.77
CA TRP A 30 7.68 13.33 17.48
C TRP A 30 7.80 12.08 18.35
N GLN A 31 7.39 12.16 19.63
CA GLN A 31 7.40 11.01 20.53
C GLN A 31 6.48 9.89 20.02
N ARG A 32 5.24 10.24 19.66
CA ARG A 32 4.29 9.26 19.10
C ARG A 32 4.78 8.67 17.78
N LEU A 33 5.41 9.48 16.92
CA LEU A 33 5.98 8.98 15.67
C LEU A 33 7.08 7.93 15.94
N VAL A 34 7.97 8.20 16.90
CA VAL A 34 9.01 7.23 17.30
C VAL A 34 8.40 5.94 17.86
N GLU A 35 7.36 6.04 18.68
CA GLU A 35 6.64 4.88 19.22
C GLU A 35 5.99 4.03 18.13
N VAL A 36 5.34 4.67 17.16
CA VAL A 36 4.71 3.97 16.03
C VAL A 36 5.75 3.32 15.14
N ILE A 37 6.85 4.00 14.80
CA ILE A 37 7.94 3.41 14.02
C ILE A 37 8.54 2.21 14.74
N LYS A 38 8.71 2.29 16.07
CA LYS A 38 9.18 1.16 16.87
C LYS A 38 8.23 -0.04 16.80
N ARG A 39 6.91 0.21 16.85
CA ARG A 39 5.87 -0.83 16.79
C ARG A 39 5.76 -1.45 15.39
N GLU A 40 5.74 -0.63 14.34
CA GLU A 40 5.41 -1.06 12.97
C GLU A 40 6.65 -1.46 12.17
N CYS A 41 7.77 -0.76 12.35
CA CYS A 41 8.99 -1.03 11.59
C CYS A 41 9.99 -1.91 12.36
N GLY A 42 9.75 -2.18 13.65
CA GLY A 42 10.56 -3.10 14.45
C GLY A 42 11.95 -2.57 14.85
N PHE A 43 12.23 -1.28 14.64
CA PHE A 43 13.49 -0.65 15.03
C PHE A 43 13.28 0.66 15.79
N TYR A 44 14.26 1.01 16.61
CA TYR A 44 14.26 2.27 17.36
C TYR A 44 15.03 3.35 16.60
N ILE A 45 14.44 4.53 16.50
CA ILE A 45 15.09 5.71 15.91
C ILE A 45 14.80 6.94 16.78
N SER A 46 15.82 7.79 16.95
CA SER A 46 15.66 9.02 17.72
C SER A 46 14.86 10.07 16.94
N ARG A 47 14.19 10.97 17.66
CA ARG A 47 13.58 12.17 17.06
C ARG A 47 14.60 12.98 16.27
N GLN A 48 15.81 13.13 16.81
CA GLN A 48 16.89 13.90 16.19
C GLN A 48 17.21 13.33 14.80
N SER A 49 17.38 12.01 14.69
CA SER A 49 17.60 11.31 13.42
C SER A 49 16.42 11.46 12.46
N LEU A 50 15.17 11.33 12.93
CA LEU A 50 14.01 11.55 12.05
C LEU A 50 13.97 12.97 11.49
N SER A 51 14.30 13.96 12.32
CA SER A 51 14.29 15.37 11.93
C SER A 51 15.45 15.79 11.03
N SER A 52 16.52 15.00 10.94
CA SER A 52 17.63 15.27 10.02
C SER A 52 17.32 14.89 8.57
N TYR A 53 16.37 13.98 8.34
CA TYR A 53 15.93 13.63 6.99
C TYR A 53 14.94 14.68 6.46
N ILE A 54 15.34 15.39 5.41
CA ILE A 54 14.55 16.48 4.80
C ILE A 54 13.15 16.00 4.40
N SER A 55 13.03 14.83 3.78
CA SER A 55 11.73 14.28 3.35
C SER A 55 10.80 14.02 4.52
N ILE A 56 11.29 13.39 5.59
CA ILE A 56 10.52 13.09 6.80
C ILE A 56 10.10 14.39 7.49
N LYS A 57 11.02 15.35 7.61
CA LYS A 57 10.74 16.65 8.22
C LYS A 57 9.67 17.42 7.43
N LYS A 58 9.80 17.47 6.10
CA LYS A 58 8.81 18.12 5.23
C LYS A 58 7.42 17.49 5.39
N GLU A 59 7.35 16.16 5.36
CA GLU A 59 6.08 15.45 5.52
C GLU A 59 5.47 15.66 6.91
N TYR A 60 6.31 15.64 7.95
CA TYR A 60 5.89 15.92 9.33
C TYR A 60 5.31 17.33 9.46
N ASP A 61 5.99 18.34 8.91
CA ASP A 61 5.55 19.73 8.96
C ASP A 61 4.28 19.93 8.14
N LEU A 62 4.18 19.30 6.97
CA LEU A 62 2.98 19.31 6.13
C LEU A 62 1.78 18.73 6.88
N LYS A 63 1.92 17.51 7.41
CA LYS A 63 0.84 16.86 8.15
C LYS A 63 0.47 17.61 9.42
N LYS A 64 1.45 18.21 10.10
CA LYS A 64 1.19 19.01 11.29
C LYS A 64 0.46 20.31 10.98
N LYS A 65 0.70 20.91 9.80
CA LYS A 65 -0.10 22.03 9.29
C LYS A 65 -1.52 21.59 8.93
N GLU A 66 -1.67 20.46 8.24
CA GLU A 66 -2.98 19.87 7.92
C GLU A 66 -3.81 19.63 9.19
N LEU A 67 -3.23 18.94 10.19
CA LEU A 67 -3.89 18.66 11.46
C LEU A 67 -4.20 19.90 12.30
N ARG A 68 -3.46 21.00 12.12
CA ARG A 68 -3.77 22.30 12.73
C ARG A 68 -4.88 23.03 11.97
N GLY A 69 -4.86 22.98 10.64
CA GLY A 69 -5.92 23.52 9.79
C GLY A 69 -7.26 22.83 10.07
N ILE A 70 -7.25 21.51 10.25
CA ILE A 70 -8.42 20.69 10.63
C ILE A 70 -9.04 21.14 11.97
N VAL A 71 -8.29 21.78 12.88
CA VAL A 71 -8.84 22.28 14.16
C VAL A 71 -9.58 23.62 13.98
N THR A 72 -9.30 24.39 12.93
CA THR A 72 -9.95 25.70 12.68
C THR A 72 -11.02 25.65 11.60
N THR A 73 -10.99 24.69 10.66
CA THR A 73 -11.97 24.62 9.55
C THR A 73 -13.02 23.51 9.67
N ARG A 74 -13.00 22.70 10.74
CA ARG A 74 -13.96 21.59 10.90
C ARG A 74 -15.42 22.00 11.13
N SER A 75 -15.72 23.29 11.29
CA SER A 75 -17.11 23.75 11.43
C SER A 75 -17.78 24.02 10.07
N ASP A 76 -17.06 24.58 9.08
CA ASP A 76 -17.76 25.27 7.97
C ASP A 76 -17.38 24.81 6.54
N LEU A 77 -16.47 23.84 6.36
CA LEU A 77 -16.04 23.38 5.01
C LEU A 77 -16.44 21.93 4.66
N VAL A 78 -17.21 21.27 5.52
CA VAL A 78 -17.48 19.82 5.41
C VAL A 78 -18.36 19.44 4.20
N ASP A 79 -19.03 20.38 3.54
CA ASP A 79 -20.13 20.02 2.63
C ASP A 79 -19.71 19.82 1.15
N LYS A 80 -18.66 20.50 0.65
CA LYS A 80 -18.28 20.41 -0.78
C LYS A 80 -17.17 19.41 -1.10
N ASP A 81 -16.21 19.22 -0.20
CA ASP A 81 -15.09 18.29 -0.42
C ASP A 81 -15.46 16.83 -0.14
N GLN A 82 -16.51 16.57 0.64
CA GLN A 82 -16.96 15.21 0.94
C GLN A 82 -17.49 14.49 -0.30
N ALA A 83 -18.28 15.14 -1.15
CA ALA A 83 -18.81 14.52 -2.37
C ALA A 83 -17.68 14.10 -3.33
N ALA A 84 -16.68 14.96 -3.53
CA ALA A 84 -15.52 14.66 -4.38
C ALA A 84 -14.67 13.50 -3.82
N LEU A 85 -14.51 13.44 -2.49
CA LEU A 85 -13.81 12.36 -1.81
C LEU A 85 -14.58 11.04 -1.89
N ILE A 86 -15.91 11.06 -1.68
CA ILE A 86 -16.78 9.89 -1.82
C ILE A 86 -16.67 9.33 -3.24
N HIS A 87 -16.82 10.17 -4.27
CA HIS A 87 -16.67 9.72 -5.66
C HIS A 87 -15.27 9.17 -5.96
N LYS A 88 -14.22 9.74 -5.37
CA LYS A 88 -12.86 9.22 -5.53
C LYS A 88 -12.70 7.85 -4.87
N VAL A 89 -13.28 7.65 -3.69
CA VAL A 89 -13.30 6.36 -2.98
C VAL A 89 -14.07 5.33 -3.81
N GLU A 90 -15.30 5.63 -4.22
CA GLU A 90 -16.13 4.74 -5.05
C GLU A 90 -15.40 4.32 -6.34
N ARG A 91 -14.73 5.27 -7.00
CA ARG A 91 -13.95 5.00 -8.22
C ARG A 91 -12.76 4.10 -7.93
N LEU A 92 -12.04 4.34 -6.84
CA LEU A 92 -10.89 3.51 -6.44
C LEU A 92 -11.34 2.10 -6.07
N GLU A 93 -12.43 1.96 -5.31
CA GLU A 93 -12.99 0.66 -4.98
C GLU A 93 -13.47 -0.11 -6.22
N ALA A 94 -14.08 0.58 -7.20
CA ALA A 94 -14.46 -0.03 -8.47
C ALA A 94 -13.23 -0.56 -9.24
N GLN A 95 -12.14 0.21 -9.30
CA GLN A 95 -10.89 -0.24 -9.91
C GLN A 95 -10.28 -1.43 -9.17
N VAL A 96 -10.28 -1.41 -7.84
CA VAL A 96 -9.81 -2.54 -7.03
C VAL A 96 -10.64 -3.79 -7.30
N ARG A 97 -11.97 -3.68 -7.39
CA ARG A 97 -12.84 -4.82 -7.73
C ARG A 97 -12.53 -5.38 -9.13
N GLN A 98 -12.35 -4.52 -10.13
CA GLN A 98 -12.00 -4.94 -11.49
C GLN A 98 -10.64 -5.64 -11.55
N LEU A 99 -9.61 -5.02 -10.96
CA LEU A 99 -8.26 -5.60 -10.91
C LEU A 99 -8.23 -6.92 -10.14
N THR A 100 -9.00 -7.04 -9.06
CA THR A 100 -9.12 -8.29 -8.30
C THR A 100 -9.74 -9.38 -9.16
N LYS A 101 -10.83 -9.08 -9.88
CA LYS A 101 -11.47 -10.02 -10.80
C LYS A 101 -10.54 -10.47 -11.94
N GLU A 102 -9.79 -9.55 -12.53
CA GLU A 102 -8.79 -9.87 -13.56
C GLU A 102 -7.68 -10.77 -13.01
N ARG A 103 -7.19 -10.47 -11.79
CA ARG A 103 -6.18 -11.28 -11.11
C ARG A 103 -6.70 -12.69 -10.83
N ASP A 104 -7.93 -12.83 -10.34
CA ASP A 104 -8.54 -14.14 -10.08
C ASP A 104 -8.67 -14.95 -11.37
N LEU A 105 -9.14 -14.33 -12.46
CA LEU A 105 -9.24 -15.00 -13.76
C LEU A 105 -7.86 -15.42 -14.32
N GLN A 106 -6.84 -14.59 -14.12
CA GLN A 106 -5.46 -14.92 -14.51
C GLN A 106 -4.93 -16.11 -13.71
N LEU A 107 -5.18 -16.16 -12.40
CA LEU A 107 -4.78 -17.31 -11.57
C LEU A 107 -5.47 -18.59 -11.99
N GLU A 108 -6.78 -18.57 -12.21
CA GLU A 108 -7.55 -19.72 -12.71
C GLU A 108 -6.99 -20.20 -14.07
N THR A 109 -6.65 -19.25 -14.95
CA THR A 109 -6.05 -19.57 -16.25
C THR A 109 -4.68 -20.23 -16.09
N LEU A 110 -3.84 -19.73 -15.18
CA LEU A 110 -2.54 -20.33 -14.88
C LEU A 110 -2.68 -21.74 -14.29
N GLU A 111 -3.59 -21.94 -13.35
CA GLU A 111 -3.86 -23.26 -12.75
C GLU A 111 -4.28 -24.28 -13.82
N ARG A 112 -5.19 -23.88 -14.73
CA ARG A 112 -5.60 -24.71 -15.87
C ARG A 112 -4.44 -25.03 -16.81
N ILE A 113 -3.58 -24.05 -17.11
CA ILE A 113 -2.39 -24.28 -17.93
C ILE A 113 -1.47 -25.30 -17.26
N PHE A 114 -1.20 -25.15 -15.96
CA PHE A 114 -0.33 -26.08 -15.23
C PHE A 114 -0.90 -27.49 -15.21
N LEU A 115 -2.20 -27.62 -14.97
CA LEU A 115 -2.87 -28.92 -14.93
C LEU A 115 -2.85 -29.60 -16.31
N ASN A 116 -3.22 -28.88 -17.38
CA ASN A 116 -3.19 -29.41 -18.74
C ASN A 116 -1.76 -29.75 -19.20
N ALA A 117 -0.76 -28.93 -18.83
CA ALA A 117 0.63 -29.19 -19.16
C ALA A 117 1.20 -30.42 -18.44
N SER A 118 0.71 -30.73 -17.23
CA SER A 118 1.12 -31.93 -16.50
C SER A 118 0.67 -33.23 -17.16
N GLU A 119 -0.43 -33.20 -17.91
CA GLU A 119 -1.00 -34.37 -18.61
C GLU A 119 -0.55 -34.47 -20.07
N MET A 120 0.03 -33.40 -20.64
CA MET A 120 0.52 -33.34 -22.00
C MET A 120 2.06 -33.25 -22.03
N PRO A 121 2.81 -34.36 -21.87
CA PRO A 121 4.26 -34.33 -21.99
C PRO A 121 4.67 -33.97 -23.43
N ASN A 122 5.44 -32.89 -23.58
CA ASN A 122 5.97 -32.31 -24.84
C ASN A 122 4.99 -31.45 -25.65
N VAL A 123 4.32 -30.47 -25.01
CA VAL A 123 3.57 -29.43 -25.72
C VAL A 123 4.49 -28.56 -26.57
N GLY A 124 4.53 -28.84 -27.88
CA GLY A 124 5.19 -27.97 -28.87
C GLY A 124 4.45 -26.64 -29.05
N ARG A 125 5.06 -25.68 -29.75
CA ARG A 125 4.49 -24.32 -29.95
C ARG A 125 3.06 -24.31 -30.50
N GLN A 126 2.70 -25.31 -31.32
CA GLN A 126 1.34 -25.44 -31.88
C GLN A 126 0.29 -25.90 -30.86
N GLY A 127 0.69 -26.60 -29.79
CA GLY A 127 -0.21 -27.12 -28.75
C GLY A 127 -0.43 -26.18 -27.57
N LEU A 128 0.25 -25.03 -27.52
CA LEU A 128 0.13 -24.08 -26.39
C LEU A 128 -1.29 -23.54 -26.19
N ARG A 129 -2.09 -23.46 -27.27
CA ARG A 129 -3.50 -23.05 -27.18
C ARG A 129 -4.37 -24.09 -26.48
N GLN A 130 -4.05 -25.38 -26.62
CA GLN A 130 -4.79 -26.48 -25.99
C GLN A 130 -4.68 -26.44 -24.46
N LEU A 131 -3.61 -25.84 -23.92
CA LEU A 131 -3.45 -25.63 -22.49
C LEU A 131 -4.50 -24.68 -21.89
N LEU A 132 -5.12 -23.84 -22.71
CA LEU A 132 -6.15 -22.89 -22.29
C LEU A 132 -7.56 -23.48 -22.43
N GLU A 133 -7.72 -24.61 -23.12
CA GLU A 133 -9.04 -25.17 -23.40
C GLU A 133 -9.69 -25.68 -22.11
N PRO A 134 -10.99 -25.39 -21.89
CA PRO A 134 -11.76 -26.05 -20.85
C PRO A 134 -11.75 -27.56 -21.11
N ARG A 135 -11.69 -28.36 -20.05
CA ARG A 135 -11.84 -29.80 -20.21
C ARG A 135 -13.29 -30.10 -20.54
N GLU A 136 -13.52 -30.91 -21.56
CA GLU A 136 -14.81 -31.61 -21.73
C GLU A 136 -14.95 -32.53 -20.51
N GLU A 137 -15.83 -32.17 -19.57
CA GLU A 137 -16.18 -33.06 -18.47
C GLU A 137 -16.90 -34.27 -19.06
N ASN A 138 -16.17 -35.36 -19.30
CA ASN A 138 -16.78 -36.65 -19.60
C ASN A 138 -17.63 -37.03 -18.39
N THR A 139 -18.95 -36.93 -18.56
CA THR A 139 -19.98 -37.37 -17.61
C THR A 139 -20.00 -38.89 -17.49
#